data_AF-A0A9R1H6V1-F1
#
_entry.id   AF-A0A9R1H6V1-F1
#
_cell.length_a   1.000
_cell.length_b   1.000
_cell.length_c   1.000
_cell.angle_alpha   90.00
_cell.angle_beta   90.00
_cell.angle_gamma   90.00
#
_symmetry.space_group_name_H-M   'P 1'
#
loop_
_entity.id
_entity.type
_entity.pdbx_description
1 polymer ?
#
loop_
_entity_poly.entity_id
_entity_poly.type
_entity_poly.pdbx_seq_one_letter_code
_entity_poly.pdbx_strand_id
1 'polypeptide(L)'
;MGFVIDQLGPADRLSVVSFSDGATRLTRLARMSDAGKASAKLAVDSLVVQAGTNIGQGLRVGAQVLVDRRHKNSVASMILLSDGQDSYLGGKRYMDLVPPSFKDAGSRPGPIHTFGFGTDHDALGMHTVAQATGGTFSFVGNQAAIQNSFAQCIGGLLSVAVQEARIAVMCLHRGVHVQEIKSGCYGNHVDADVRAASIDVGELYDGEERRFLVLVYVPRARPTESVTRLVKVTCAYQDAAGRQRRRTSGGDPEAAGADRPAASVHGGGAGVCPPRRDPGHRGRTGCR
;
A
#
# COMPACT_ATOMS: atom_id res chain seq x y z
N MET A 1 8.69 20.94 5.55
CA MET A 1 9.10 19.90 6.52
C MET A 1 8.94 20.31 7.98
N GLY A 2 9.16 21.59 8.37
CA GLY A 2 8.95 22.04 9.76
C GLY A 2 7.60 21.66 10.36
N PHE A 3 6.51 21.85 9.61
CA PHE A 3 5.16 21.43 10.01
C PHE A 3 5.08 19.94 10.42
N VAL A 4 5.70 19.04 9.65
CA VAL A 4 5.68 17.60 9.95
C VAL A 4 6.39 17.32 11.26
N ILE A 5 7.56 17.93 11.47
CA ILE A 5 8.34 17.79 12.71
C ILE A 5 7.50 18.27 13.91
N ASP A 6 6.71 19.32 13.74
CA ASP A 6 5.87 19.86 14.79
C ASP A 6 4.69 18.96 15.17
N GLN A 7 4.12 18.22 14.21
CA GLN A 7 3.03 17.27 14.44
C GLN A 7 3.47 15.97 15.14
N LEU A 8 4.77 15.64 15.13
CA LEU A 8 5.27 14.44 15.80
C LEU A 8 5.24 14.59 17.33
N GLY A 9 4.79 13.55 18.04
CA GLY A 9 4.77 13.50 19.49
C GLY A 9 6.13 13.12 20.10
N PRO A 10 6.30 13.27 21.43
CA PRO A 10 7.57 12.95 22.10
C PRO A 10 7.95 11.46 22.09
N ALA A 11 6.99 10.57 21.79
CA ALA A 11 7.22 9.13 21.61
C ALA A 11 7.65 8.76 20.18
N ASP A 12 7.40 9.64 19.21
CA ASP A 12 7.77 9.45 17.82
C ASP A 12 9.25 9.66 17.62
N ARG A 13 9.78 9.09 16.53
CA ARG A 13 11.19 9.22 16.17
C ARG A 13 11.33 9.59 14.71
N LEU A 14 12.25 10.50 14.43
CA LEU A 14 12.55 10.95 13.07
C LEU A 14 14.06 10.94 12.84
N SER A 15 14.45 10.58 11.61
CA SER A 15 15.81 10.68 11.10
C SER A 15 15.73 11.38 9.75
N VAL A 16 16.64 12.32 9.48
CA VAL A 16 16.73 13.03 8.20
C VAL A 16 17.92 12.49 7.43
N VAL A 17 17.68 12.11 6.18
CA VAL A 17 18.71 11.68 5.22
C VAL A 17 18.62 12.62 4.02
N SER A 18 19.74 13.22 3.64
CA SER A 18 19.86 13.97 2.39
C SER A 18 20.51 13.09 1.33
N PHE A 19 20.18 13.33 0.07
CA PHE A 19 20.84 12.66 -1.05
C PHE A 19 20.91 13.58 -2.28
N SER A 20 21.93 13.36 -3.09
CA SER A 20 22.25 14.06 -4.33
C SER A 20 23.01 13.09 -5.25
N ASP A 21 24.34 13.21 -5.37
CA ASP A 21 25.20 12.18 -5.98
C ASP A 21 25.42 10.97 -5.05
N GLY A 22 25.53 11.24 -3.75
CA GLY A 22 25.57 10.28 -2.65
C GLY A 22 24.39 10.47 -1.70
N ALA A 23 24.46 9.84 -0.52
CA ALA A 23 23.46 10.01 0.53
C ALA A 23 24.11 10.08 1.91
N THR A 24 23.64 11.02 2.73
CA THR A 24 24.18 11.28 4.08
C THR A 24 23.05 11.34 5.09
N ARG A 25 23.24 10.64 6.21
CA ARG A 25 22.36 10.72 7.36
C ARG A 25 22.68 11.99 8.17
N LEU A 26 21.80 12.98 8.14
CA LEU A 26 21.99 14.26 8.84
C LEU A 26 21.67 14.17 10.33
N THR A 27 20.70 13.34 10.70
CA THR A 27 20.32 13.15 12.11
C THR A 27 20.24 11.67 12.48
N ARG A 28 20.48 11.36 13.75
CA ARG A 28 20.14 10.04 14.30
C ARG A 28 18.61 9.88 14.35
N LEU A 29 18.14 8.64 14.47
CA LEU A 29 16.72 8.33 14.65
C LEU A 29 16.35 8.70 16.10
N ALA A 30 16.08 9.98 16.31
CA ALA A 30 15.95 10.60 17.63
C ALA A 30 14.47 10.77 17.99
N ARG A 31 14.16 10.75 19.30
CA ARG A 31 12.81 11.07 19.78
C ARG A 31 12.49 12.53 19.48
N MET A 32 11.25 12.81 19.09
CA MET A 32 10.77 14.16 18.81
C MET A 32 10.33 14.90 20.09
N SER A 33 11.20 14.88 21.12
CA SER A 33 11.15 15.87 22.21
C SER A 33 11.49 17.26 21.68
N ASP A 34 11.33 18.32 22.49
CA ASP A 34 11.62 19.69 22.05
C ASP A 34 13.04 19.83 21.47
N ALA A 35 14.04 19.22 22.13
CA ALA A 35 15.41 19.19 21.64
C ALA A 35 15.56 18.37 20.33
N GLY A 36 14.86 17.24 20.22
CA GLY A 36 14.86 16.42 19.01
C GLY A 36 14.21 17.13 17.81
N LYS A 37 13.09 17.81 18.04
CA LYS A 37 12.42 18.66 17.05
C LYS A 37 13.32 19.81 16.60
N ALA A 38 13.95 20.52 17.55
CA ALA A 38 14.89 21.60 17.24
C ALA A 38 16.07 21.09 16.39
N SER A 39 16.68 19.96 16.76
CA SER A 39 17.77 19.34 15.99
C SER A 39 17.33 18.91 14.58
N ALA A 40 16.13 18.33 14.44
CA ALA A 40 15.60 17.94 13.14
C ALA A 40 15.31 19.16 12.24
N LYS A 41 14.77 20.25 12.81
CA LYS A 41 14.55 21.51 12.08
C LYS A 41 15.87 22.09 11.58
N LEU A 42 16.87 22.19 12.45
CA LEU A 42 18.20 22.67 12.07
C LEU A 42 18.82 21.82 10.94
N ALA A 43 18.67 20.50 10.99
CA ALA A 43 19.17 19.63 9.93
C ALA A 43 18.44 19.87 8.59
N VAL A 44 17.12 20.07 8.61
CA VAL A 44 16.34 20.42 7.42
C VAL A 44 16.72 21.79 6.88
N ASP A 45 16.88 22.78 7.75
CA ASP A 45 17.21 24.16 7.36
C ASP A 45 18.66 24.27 6.83
N SER A 46 19.52 23.31 7.18
CA SER A 46 20.89 23.19 6.66
C SER A 46 21.00 22.55 5.27
N LEU A 47 19.89 22.05 4.71
CA LEU A 47 19.89 21.41 3.40
C LEU A 47 20.23 22.43 2.31
N VAL A 48 21.17 22.04 1.44
CA VAL A 48 21.58 22.83 0.28
C VAL A 48 21.35 22.03 -0.99
N VAL A 49 20.95 22.71 -2.06
CA VAL A 49 20.79 22.09 -3.37
C VAL A 49 22.16 21.69 -3.89
N GLN A 50 22.28 20.44 -4.32
CA GLN A 50 23.48 19.87 -4.94
C GLN A 50 23.08 19.23 -6.27
N ALA A 51 24.05 19.08 -7.18
CA ALA A 51 23.79 18.47 -8.47
C ALA A 51 23.59 16.95 -8.35
N GLY A 52 22.75 16.40 -9.23
CA GLY A 52 22.50 14.97 -9.34
C GLY A 52 21.43 14.44 -8.38
N THR A 53 20.86 13.30 -8.75
CA THR A 53 19.80 12.64 -7.99
C THR A 53 20.06 11.13 -7.97
N ASN A 54 20.46 10.60 -6.82
CA ASN A 54 20.76 9.19 -6.59
C ASN A 54 19.77 8.61 -5.59
N ILE A 55 18.56 8.32 -6.07
CA ILE A 55 17.46 7.79 -5.27
C ILE A 55 17.89 6.46 -4.63
N GLY A 56 18.61 5.62 -5.39
CA GLY A 56 19.11 4.34 -4.90
C GLY A 56 20.00 4.45 -3.66
N GLN A 57 20.90 5.43 -3.58
CA GLN A 57 21.72 5.66 -2.38
C GLN A 57 20.89 6.23 -1.23
N GLY A 58 20.00 7.18 -1.49
CA GLY A 58 19.08 7.73 -0.49
C GLY A 58 18.25 6.64 0.20
N LEU A 59 17.63 5.77 -0.59
CA LEU A 59 16.86 4.63 -0.12
C LEU A 59 17.71 3.64 0.69
N ARG A 60 18.95 3.36 0.26
CA ARG A 60 19.86 2.45 0.99
C ARG A 60 20.23 3.00 2.37
N VAL A 61 20.62 4.27 2.46
CA VAL A 61 20.97 4.90 3.74
C VAL A 61 19.75 4.99 4.65
N GLY A 62 18.59 5.40 4.12
CA GLY A 62 17.33 5.42 4.87
C GLY A 62 16.92 4.03 5.37
N ALA A 63 17.06 3.00 4.54
CA ALA A 63 16.76 1.62 4.92
C ALA A 63 17.65 1.15 6.07
N GLN A 64 18.95 1.47 6.02
CA GLN A 64 19.90 1.11 7.08
C GLN A 64 19.53 1.75 8.42
N VAL A 65 19.04 3.00 8.42
CA VAL A 65 18.54 3.67 9.63
C VAL A 65 17.41 2.88 10.29
N LEU A 66 16.49 2.34 9.49
CA LEU A 66 15.36 1.56 9.98
C LEU A 66 15.75 0.13 10.38
N VAL A 67 16.73 -0.48 9.71
CA VAL A 67 17.24 -1.81 10.05
C VAL A 67 18.03 -1.79 11.36
N ASP A 68 18.92 -0.82 11.54
CA ASP A 68 19.82 -0.71 12.70
C ASP A 68 19.17 -0.07 13.93
N ARG A 69 17.86 0.20 13.87
CA ARG A 69 17.16 0.87 14.97
C ARG A 69 17.16 -0.01 16.22
N ARG A 70 17.68 0.54 17.33
CA ARG A 70 17.62 -0.12 18.64
C ARG A 70 16.19 -0.23 19.15
N HIS A 71 15.38 0.79 18.88
CA HIS A 71 13.98 0.82 19.26
C HIS A 71 13.10 0.61 18.03
N LYS A 72 12.31 -0.46 18.05
CA LYS A 72 11.28 -0.73 17.06
C LYS A 72 9.95 -0.19 17.58
N ASN A 73 9.51 0.95 17.07
CA ASN A 73 8.13 1.42 17.22
C ASN A 73 7.17 0.39 16.58
N SER A 74 5.91 0.37 17.02
CA SER A 74 4.87 -0.44 16.37
C SER A 74 4.81 -0.06 14.89
N VAL A 75 4.60 1.22 14.62
CA VAL A 75 4.58 1.78 13.27
C VAL A 75 5.94 2.35 12.90
N ALA A 76 6.40 2.06 11.69
CA ALA A 76 7.59 2.66 11.10
C ALA A 76 7.42 2.75 9.58
N SER A 77 7.85 3.84 8.98
CA SER A 77 7.82 4.03 7.53
C SER A 77 9.00 4.89 7.07
N MET A 78 9.23 4.91 5.76
CA MET A 78 10.17 5.82 5.11
C MET A 78 9.40 6.74 4.17
N ILE A 79 9.81 8.01 4.11
CA ILE A 79 9.27 8.99 3.16
C ILE A 79 10.42 9.42 2.25
N LEU A 80 10.31 9.13 0.96
CA LEU A 80 11.23 9.55 -0.09
C LEU A 80 10.66 10.77 -0.81
N LEU A 81 11.47 11.81 -0.95
CA LEU A 81 11.13 13.08 -1.59
C LEU A 81 12.11 13.30 -2.75
N SER A 82 11.61 13.53 -3.96
CA SER A 82 12.45 13.82 -5.13
C SER A 82 11.72 14.69 -6.15
N ASP A 83 12.41 15.66 -6.71
CA ASP A 83 11.98 16.50 -7.84
C ASP A 83 12.72 16.17 -9.14
N GLY A 84 13.76 15.33 -9.09
CA GLY A 84 14.58 14.95 -10.23
C GLY A 84 14.52 13.47 -10.59
N GLN A 85 15.08 13.14 -11.75
CA GLN A 85 15.22 11.78 -12.25
C GLN A 85 16.46 11.09 -11.69
N ASP A 86 16.37 9.80 -11.35
CA ASP A 86 17.56 9.06 -10.88
C ASP A 86 18.60 8.97 -12.02
N SER A 87 19.69 9.70 -11.86
CA SER A 87 20.74 9.84 -12.87
C SER A 87 21.73 8.65 -12.86
N TYR A 88 21.57 7.73 -11.91
CA TYR A 88 22.51 6.64 -11.61
C TYR A 88 21.92 5.25 -11.87
N LEU A 89 20.68 5.17 -12.36
CA LEU A 89 20.05 3.93 -12.80
C LEU A 89 20.83 3.28 -13.95
N GLY A 90 21.34 4.04 -14.93
CA GLY A 90 22.34 3.59 -15.90
C GLY A 90 22.07 2.22 -16.55
N GLY A 91 20.81 1.92 -16.90
CA GLY A 91 20.39 0.62 -17.49
C GLY A 91 19.92 -0.45 -16.49
N LYS A 92 19.88 -0.15 -15.19
CA LYS A 92 19.27 -0.99 -14.15
C LYS A 92 17.75 -0.89 -14.18
N ARG A 93 17.07 -1.90 -13.62
CA ARG A 93 15.61 -1.90 -13.52
C ARG A 93 15.19 -1.03 -12.34
N TYR A 94 14.04 -0.37 -12.41
CA TYR A 94 13.48 0.39 -11.28
C TYR A 94 13.33 -0.45 -10.00
N MET A 95 13.12 -1.76 -10.13
CA MET A 95 13.10 -2.69 -8.99
C MET A 95 14.42 -2.80 -8.24
N ASP A 96 15.53 -2.39 -8.85
CA ASP A 96 16.84 -2.37 -8.20
C ASP A 96 17.01 -1.17 -7.25
N LEU A 97 16.11 -0.18 -7.31
CA LEU A 97 16.00 0.90 -6.32
C LEU A 97 15.45 0.39 -4.98
N VAL A 98 14.65 -0.68 -4.97
CA VAL A 98 14.04 -1.24 -3.76
C VAL A 98 15.15 -1.85 -2.89
N PRO A 99 15.38 -1.33 -1.66
CA PRO A 99 16.39 -1.89 -0.77
C PRO A 99 16.13 -3.38 -0.49
N PRO A 100 17.16 -4.25 -0.47
CA PRO A 100 16.96 -5.68 -0.24
C PRO A 100 16.16 -6.01 1.03
N SER A 101 16.35 -5.24 2.10
CA SER A 101 15.62 -5.40 3.37
C SER A 101 14.12 -5.09 3.28
N PHE A 102 13.65 -4.49 2.18
CA PHE A 102 12.25 -4.14 1.95
C PHE A 102 11.55 -5.04 0.93
N LYS A 103 12.28 -5.98 0.30
CA LYS A 103 11.73 -6.87 -0.74
C LYS A 103 10.84 -7.97 -0.17
N ASP A 104 11.11 -8.42 1.05
CA ASP A 104 10.28 -9.41 1.74
C ASP A 104 9.20 -8.72 2.57
N ALA A 105 7.93 -8.93 2.19
CA ALA A 105 6.78 -8.34 2.85
C ALA A 105 6.64 -8.77 4.32
N GLY A 106 7.13 -9.96 4.69
CA GLY A 106 7.02 -10.49 6.05
C GLY A 106 8.05 -9.94 7.03
N SER A 107 9.18 -9.44 6.53
CA SER A 107 10.29 -8.96 7.38
C SER A 107 10.65 -7.49 7.17
N ARG A 108 9.97 -6.80 6.24
CA ARG A 108 10.32 -5.41 5.91
C ARG A 108 10.15 -4.47 7.11
N PRO A 109 11.01 -3.45 7.26
CA PRO A 109 10.95 -2.55 8.40
C PRO A 109 9.73 -1.61 8.45
N GLY A 110 9.02 -1.47 7.33
CA GLY A 110 7.90 -0.55 7.08
C GLY A 110 7.68 -0.30 5.58
N PRO A 111 6.61 0.40 5.18
CA PRO A 111 6.42 0.85 3.80
C PRO A 111 7.31 2.06 3.44
N ILE A 112 7.55 2.27 2.13
CA ILE A 112 8.21 3.46 1.61
C ILE A 112 7.18 4.29 0.84
N HIS A 113 6.83 5.46 1.36
CA HIS A 113 5.98 6.43 0.67
C HIS A 113 6.86 7.37 -0.14
N THR A 114 6.47 7.68 -1.37
CA THR A 114 7.30 8.45 -2.31
C THR A 114 6.53 9.65 -2.83
N PHE A 115 7.12 10.85 -2.75
CA PHE A 115 6.53 12.10 -3.22
C PHE A 115 7.38 12.71 -4.32
N GLY A 116 6.83 12.71 -5.53
CA GLY A 116 7.44 13.33 -6.71
C GLY A 116 7.01 14.77 -6.85
N PHE A 117 7.95 15.72 -6.95
CA PHE A 117 7.65 17.14 -7.12
C PHE A 117 7.96 17.61 -8.54
N GLY A 118 7.10 18.46 -9.09
CA GLY A 118 7.29 19.00 -10.44
C GLY A 118 7.24 17.91 -11.52
N THR A 119 7.36 18.27 -12.79
CA THR A 119 7.24 17.30 -13.90
C THR A 119 8.48 16.42 -14.10
N ASP A 120 9.59 16.76 -13.46
CA ASP A 120 10.91 16.24 -13.80
C ASP A 120 11.37 15.11 -12.86
N HIS A 121 10.51 14.68 -11.93
CA HIS A 121 10.79 13.55 -11.04
C HIS A 121 10.70 12.20 -11.77
N ASP A 122 11.41 11.19 -11.25
CA ASP A 122 11.32 9.81 -11.73
C ASP A 122 10.03 9.11 -11.28
N ALA A 123 8.90 9.46 -11.90
CA ALA A 123 7.58 8.93 -11.53
C ALA A 123 7.54 7.39 -11.53
N LEU A 124 8.16 6.76 -12.54
CA LEU A 124 8.16 5.30 -12.68
C LEU A 124 9.01 4.64 -11.59
N GLY A 125 10.22 5.15 -11.32
CA GLY A 125 11.08 4.63 -10.26
C GLY A 125 10.45 4.78 -8.88
N MET A 126 9.90 5.96 -8.57
CA MET A 126 9.25 6.24 -7.30
C MET A 126 7.99 5.40 -7.11
N HIS A 127 7.13 5.31 -8.14
CA HIS A 127 5.95 4.44 -8.10
C HIS A 127 6.32 2.97 -7.88
N THR A 128 7.35 2.49 -8.57
CA THR A 128 7.86 1.12 -8.42
C THR A 128 8.29 0.83 -6.99
N VAL A 129 9.03 1.75 -6.36
CA VAL A 129 9.48 1.62 -4.97
C VAL A 129 8.30 1.62 -4.00
N ALA A 130 7.37 2.55 -4.15
CA ALA A 130 6.18 2.60 -3.30
C ALA A 130 5.38 1.31 -3.40
N GLN A 131 5.07 0.88 -4.62
CA GLN A 131 4.27 -0.32 -4.87
C GLN A 131 4.94 -1.59 -4.33
N ALA A 132 6.24 -1.77 -4.58
CA ALA A 132 6.98 -2.95 -4.11
C ALA A 132 7.06 -3.05 -2.58
N THR A 133 7.05 -1.90 -1.90
CA THR A 133 7.17 -1.83 -0.43
C THR A 133 5.83 -1.69 0.29
N GLY A 134 4.70 -1.65 -0.43
CA GLY A 134 3.37 -1.45 0.14
C GLY A 134 3.10 -0.01 0.61
N GLY A 135 3.92 0.96 0.16
CA GLY A 135 3.68 2.38 0.38
C GLY A 135 2.86 3.01 -0.75
N THR A 136 2.78 4.34 -0.71
CA THR A 136 2.01 5.14 -1.68
C THR A 136 2.91 6.08 -2.46
N PHE A 137 2.60 6.26 -3.76
CA PHE A 137 3.20 7.30 -4.58
C PHE A 137 2.23 8.47 -4.70
N SER A 138 2.74 9.68 -4.47
CA SER A 138 1.96 10.92 -4.59
C SER A 138 2.70 11.92 -5.46
N PHE A 139 2.05 12.35 -6.55
CA PHE A 139 2.53 13.43 -7.39
C PHE A 139 2.12 14.78 -6.80
N VAL A 140 3.08 15.68 -6.65
CA VAL A 140 2.88 17.01 -6.09
C VAL A 140 3.25 18.07 -7.13
N GLY A 141 2.27 18.46 -7.93
CA GLY A 141 2.45 19.40 -9.04
C GLY A 141 2.58 20.88 -8.64
N ASN A 142 2.24 21.25 -7.41
CA ASN A 142 2.39 22.63 -6.93
C ASN A 142 2.79 22.68 -5.44
N GLN A 143 3.44 23.78 -5.05
CA GLN A 143 3.98 23.95 -3.70
C GLN A 143 2.87 23.99 -2.63
N ALA A 144 1.67 24.46 -2.98
CA ALA A 144 0.52 24.48 -2.07
C ALA A 144 -0.01 23.06 -1.74
N ALA A 145 0.09 22.12 -2.67
CA ALA A 145 -0.32 20.74 -2.48
C ALA A 145 0.67 19.91 -1.66
N ILE A 146 1.90 20.41 -1.46
CA ILE A 146 2.92 19.76 -0.61
C ILE A 146 2.38 19.60 0.80
N GLN A 147 1.89 20.67 1.42
CA GLN A 147 1.42 20.61 2.80
C GLN A 147 0.28 19.60 2.97
N ASN A 148 -0.70 19.62 2.06
CA ASN A 148 -1.84 18.71 2.12
C ASN A 148 -1.44 17.25 1.92
N SER A 149 -0.58 16.95 0.93
CA SER A 149 -0.14 15.59 0.63
C SER A 149 0.67 14.99 1.77
N PHE A 150 1.54 15.79 2.39
CA PHE A 150 2.29 15.37 3.59
C PHE A 150 1.41 15.25 4.81
N ALA A 151 0.52 16.20 5.06
CA ALA A 151 -0.40 16.15 6.20
C ALA A 151 -1.28 14.89 6.12
N GLN A 152 -1.75 14.52 4.93
CA GLN A 152 -2.50 13.29 4.72
C GLN A 152 -1.66 12.04 4.99
N CYS A 153 -0.43 11.98 4.49
CA CYS A 153 0.45 10.83 4.73
C CYS A 153 0.85 10.69 6.19
N ILE A 154 1.23 11.78 6.85
CA ILE A 154 1.58 11.78 8.27
C ILE A 154 0.35 11.51 9.12
N GLY A 155 -0.80 12.10 8.79
CA GLY A 155 -2.07 11.82 9.45
C GLY A 155 -2.43 10.34 9.37
N GLY A 156 -2.26 9.71 8.21
CA GLY A 156 -2.39 8.25 8.06
C GLY A 156 -1.39 7.49 8.92
N LEU A 157 -0.10 7.80 8.85
CA LEU A 157 0.93 7.12 9.65
C LEU A 157 0.70 7.23 11.16
N LEU A 158 0.15 8.35 11.63
CA LEU A 158 -0.21 8.59 13.02
C LEU A 158 -1.56 7.97 13.41
N SER A 159 -2.38 7.56 12.44
CA SER A 159 -3.69 6.93 12.65
C SER A 159 -3.69 5.42 12.38
N VAL A 160 -2.53 4.78 12.20
CA VAL A 160 -2.46 3.32 12.07
C VAL A 160 -3.03 2.68 13.34
N ALA A 161 -4.19 2.03 13.19
CA ALA A 161 -4.88 1.35 14.28
C ALA A 161 -4.55 -0.15 14.30
N VAL A 162 -4.24 -0.71 13.13
CA VAL A 162 -4.12 -2.14 12.91
C VAL A 162 -2.84 -2.44 12.12
N GLN A 163 -2.10 -3.47 12.55
CA GLN A 163 -0.90 -3.96 11.88
C GLN A 163 -1.01 -5.45 11.57
N GLU A 164 -0.26 -5.90 10.56
CA GLU A 164 -0.22 -7.31 10.13
C GLU A 164 -1.61 -7.95 9.93
N ALA A 165 -2.57 -7.16 9.44
CA ALA A 165 -3.90 -7.65 9.13
C ALA A 165 -3.81 -8.72 8.05
N ARG A 166 -4.39 -9.88 8.34
CA ARG A 166 -4.52 -11.01 7.41
C ARG A 166 -5.94 -11.52 7.44
N ILE A 167 -6.56 -11.51 6.25
CA ILE A 167 -7.88 -12.10 6.05
C ILE A 167 -7.68 -13.56 5.69
N ALA A 168 -8.42 -14.45 6.34
CA ALA A 168 -8.50 -15.87 6.02
C ALA A 168 -9.95 -16.22 5.66
N VAL A 169 -10.11 -16.88 4.52
CA VAL A 169 -11.38 -17.37 3.98
C VAL A 169 -11.33 -18.89 4.02
N MET A 170 -12.36 -19.52 4.59
CA MET A 170 -12.44 -20.97 4.71
C MET A 170 -13.80 -21.47 4.23
N CYS A 171 -13.81 -22.31 3.20
CA CYS A 171 -14.98 -22.97 2.66
C CYS A 171 -15.50 -24.01 3.66
N LEU A 172 -16.72 -23.82 4.16
CA LEU A 172 -17.31 -24.68 5.17
C LEU A 172 -17.93 -25.95 4.57
N HIS A 173 -18.45 -25.85 3.35
CA HIS A 173 -19.06 -26.97 2.64
C HIS A 173 -18.05 -27.68 1.73
N ARG A 174 -18.11 -29.03 1.66
CA ARG A 174 -17.11 -29.86 0.95
C ARG A 174 -17.01 -29.58 -0.55
N GLY A 175 -18.13 -29.28 -1.20
CA GLY A 175 -18.15 -28.98 -2.63
C GLY A 175 -17.92 -27.50 -2.99
N VAL A 176 -17.76 -26.62 -2.00
CA VAL A 176 -17.48 -25.20 -2.22
C VAL A 176 -15.97 -25.02 -2.31
N HIS A 177 -15.49 -24.32 -3.35
CA HIS A 177 -14.07 -24.06 -3.53
C HIS A 177 -13.79 -22.62 -3.96
N VAL A 178 -12.67 -22.07 -3.51
CA VAL A 178 -12.17 -20.75 -3.93
C VAL A 178 -11.61 -20.89 -5.35
N GLN A 179 -12.11 -20.09 -6.27
CA GLN A 179 -11.66 -20.06 -7.66
C GLN A 179 -10.56 -19.02 -7.87
N GLU A 180 -10.77 -17.81 -7.34
CA GLU A 180 -9.86 -16.69 -7.56
C GLU A 180 -10.00 -15.63 -6.46
N ILE A 181 -8.91 -14.93 -6.17
CA ILE A 181 -8.91 -13.72 -5.35
C ILE A 181 -8.47 -12.54 -6.22
N LYS A 182 -9.31 -11.51 -6.31
CA LYS A 182 -8.90 -10.20 -6.84
C LYS A 182 -8.47 -9.32 -5.67
N SER A 183 -7.17 -9.33 -5.36
CA SER A 183 -6.57 -8.55 -4.28
C SER A 183 -5.68 -7.40 -4.74
N GLY A 184 -5.64 -7.07 -6.04
CA GLY A 184 -4.78 -5.98 -6.52
C GLY A 184 -3.29 -6.24 -6.22
N CYS A 185 -2.63 -5.30 -5.54
CA CYS A 185 -1.23 -5.40 -5.14
C CYS A 185 -0.99 -6.19 -3.84
N TYR A 186 -2.05 -6.63 -3.16
CA TYR A 186 -1.94 -7.34 -1.89
C TYR A 186 -1.64 -8.82 -2.14
N GLY A 187 -0.68 -9.36 -1.39
CA GLY A 187 -0.33 -10.77 -1.43
C GLY A 187 -1.55 -11.62 -1.10
N ASN A 188 -1.76 -12.69 -1.85
CA ASN A 188 -2.81 -13.66 -1.58
C ASN A 188 -2.32 -15.08 -1.82
N HIS A 189 -3.01 -16.02 -1.21
CA HIS A 189 -2.74 -17.44 -1.35
C HIS A 189 -4.05 -18.22 -1.35
N VAL A 190 -4.17 -19.21 -2.22
CA VAL A 190 -5.23 -20.22 -2.19
C VAL A 190 -4.57 -21.57 -1.93
N ASP A 191 -5.06 -22.30 -0.94
CA ASP A 191 -4.51 -23.60 -0.54
C ASP A 191 -4.69 -24.62 -1.68
N ALA A 192 -3.84 -25.66 -1.70
CA ALA A 192 -3.84 -26.67 -2.75
C ALA A 192 -5.18 -27.43 -2.87
N ASP A 193 -5.92 -27.55 -1.77
CA ASP A 193 -7.25 -28.18 -1.75
C ASP A 193 -8.38 -27.22 -2.17
N VAL A 194 -8.06 -25.96 -2.47
CA VAL A 194 -8.96 -24.85 -2.82
C VAL A 194 -10.08 -24.60 -1.81
N ARG A 195 -9.94 -25.07 -0.56
CA ARG A 195 -10.93 -24.91 0.52
C ARG A 195 -10.58 -23.79 1.48
N ALA A 196 -9.37 -23.28 1.44
CA ALA A 196 -8.97 -22.12 2.21
C ALA A 196 -8.16 -21.15 1.34
N ALA A 197 -8.23 -19.88 1.72
CA ALA A 197 -7.45 -18.84 1.09
C ALA A 197 -7.12 -17.72 2.08
N SER A 198 -6.11 -16.93 1.78
CA SER A 198 -5.73 -15.79 2.62
C SER A 198 -5.29 -14.58 1.81
N ILE A 199 -5.45 -13.40 2.40
CA ILE A 199 -5.04 -12.12 1.84
C ILE A 199 -4.23 -11.39 2.91
N ASP A 200 -3.01 -10.99 2.56
CA ASP A 200 -2.12 -10.21 3.42
C ASP A 200 -2.42 -8.73 3.23
N VAL A 201 -3.17 -8.15 4.16
CA VAL A 201 -3.68 -6.77 4.11
C VAL A 201 -2.67 -5.78 4.67
N GLY A 202 -1.86 -6.18 5.66
CA GLY A 202 -0.84 -5.32 6.25
C GLY A 202 -1.41 -4.32 7.27
N GLU A 203 -1.13 -3.04 7.12
CA GLU A 203 -1.56 -2.00 8.06
C GLU A 203 -2.89 -1.38 7.64
N LEU A 204 -3.79 -1.08 8.58
CA LEU A 204 -5.00 -0.28 8.34
C LEU A 204 -5.02 0.95 9.23
N TYR A 205 -5.45 2.07 8.65
CA TYR A 205 -5.65 3.33 9.34
C TYR A 205 -7.01 3.37 10.04
N ASP A 206 -7.14 4.21 11.06
CA ASP A 206 -8.40 4.46 11.74
C ASP A 206 -9.45 4.96 10.72
N GLY A 207 -10.62 4.32 10.72
CA GLY A 207 -11.70 4.56 9.76
C GLY A 207 -11.44 4.07 8.32
N GLU A 208 -10.29 3.46 8.00
CA GLU A 208 -10.01 2.94 6.65
C GLU A 208 -10.79 1.65 6.36
N GLU A 209 -11.40 1.58 5.18
CA GLU A 209 -12.06 0.38 4.67
C GLU A 209 -11.32 -0.17 3.44
N ARG A 210 -11.05 -1.49 3.41
CA ARG A 210 -10.52 -2.18 2.23
C ARG A 210 -11.44 -3.31 1.80
N ARG A 211 -11.68 -3.38 0.49
CA ARG A 211 -12.58 -4.37 -0.12
C ARG A 211 -11.80 -5.29 -1.06
N PHE A 212 -12.06 -6.58 -0.93
CA PHE A 212 -11.47 -7.63 -1.74
C PHE A 212 -12.57 -8.49 -2.35
N LEU A 213 -12.35 -8.99 -3.56
CA LEU A 213 -13.30 -9.88 -4.22
C LEU A 213 -12.76 -11.31 -4.20
N VAL A 214 -13.56 -12.24 -3.68
CA VAL A 214 -13.25 -13.68 -3.65
C VAL A 214 -14.30 -14.40 -4.47
N LEU A 215 -13.87 -15.02 -5.58
CA LEU A 215 -14.74 -15.83 -6.43
C LEU A 215 -14.76 -17.25 -5.87
N VAL A 216 -15.97 -17.77 -5.64
CA VAL A 216 -16.19 -19.06 -5.03
C VAL A 216 -17.16 -19.86 -5.89
N TYR A 217 -16.80 -21.10 -6.20
CA TYR A 217 -17.72 -22.04 -6.80
C TYR A 217 -18.65 -22.62 -5.74
N VAL A 218 -19.94 -22.62 -6.04
CA VAL A 218 -20.97 -23.20 -5.18
C VAL A 218 -21.70 -24.31 -5.95
N PRO A 219 -21.67 -25.57 -5.45
CA PRO A 219 -22.36 -26.67 -6.10
C PRO A 219 -23.88 -26.51 -5.94
N ARG A 220 -24.62 -27.08 -6.90
CA ARG A 220 -26.09 -27.06 -6.90
C ARG A 220 -26.67 -27.70 -5.64
N ALA A 221 -27.83 -27.18 -5.21
CA ALA A 221 -28.48 -27.63 -3.99
C ALA A 221 -29.01 -29.05 -4.14
N ARG A 222 -28.86 -29.87 -3.10
CA ARG A 222 -29.70 -31.05 -2.96
C ARG A 222 -31.03 -30.62 -2.32
N PRO A 223 -32.17 -31.21 -2.71
CA PRO A 223 -33.51 -30.81 -2.23
C PRO A 223 -33.69 -30.86 -0.70
N THR A 224 -32.79 -31.54 0.01
CA THR A 224 -32.82 -31.77 1.46
C THR A 224 -32.08 -30.71 2.29
N GLU A 225 -31.41 -29.75 1.66
CA GLU A 225 -30.62 -28.73 2.37
C GLU A 225 -31.31 -27.36 2.30
N SER A 226 -31.84 -26.89 3.43
CA SER A 226 -32.55 -25.60 3.52
C SER A 226 -31.63 -24.38 3.65
N VAL A 227 -30.46 -24.52 4.30
CA VAL A 227 -29.46 -23.43 4.45
C VAL A 227 -28.05 -24.02 4.41
N THR A 228 -27.18 -23.52 3.52
CA THR A 228 -25.76 -23.93 3.47
C THR A 228 -24.85 -22.76 3.83
N ARG A 229 -24.05 -22.89 4.89
CA ARG A 229 -22.97 -21.95 5.16
C ARG A 229 -21.84 -22.20 4.17
N LEU A 230 -21.54 -21.22 3.33
CA LEU A 230 -20.57 -21.39 2.24
C LEU A 230 -19.14 -21.16 2.71
N VAL A 231 -18.88 -20.00 3.33
CA VAL A 231 -17.55 -19.57 3.74
C VAL A 231 -17.58 -18.98 5.14
N LYS A 232 -16.45 -19.09 5.85
CA LYS A 232 -16.14 -18.35 7.07
C LYS A 232 -14.99 -17.42 6.78
N VAL A 233 -15.16 -16.14 7.12
CA VAL A 233 -14.10 -15.14 6.99
C VAL A 233 -13.61 -14.76 8.39
N THR A 234 -12.29 -14.78 8.60
CA THR A 234 -11.67 -14.30 9.83
C THR A 234 -10.55 -13.33 9.51
N CYS A 235 -10.44 -12.24 10.26
CA CYS A 235 -9.31 -11.32 10.20
C CYS A 235 -8.45 -11.50 11.46
N ALA A 236 -7.14 -11.71 11.28
CA ALA A 236 -6.17 -11.70 12.36
C ALA A 236 -5.28 -10.46 12.20
N TYR A 237 -5.03 -9.74 13.28
CA TYR A 237 -4.25 -8.51 13.24
C TYR A 237 -3.60 -8.19 14.59
N GLN A 238 -2.69 -7.22 14.63
CA GLN A 238 -2.12 -6.66 15.84
C GLN A 238 -2.63 -5.23 16.06
N ASP A 239 -3.03 -4.93 17.29
CA ASP A 239 -3.41 -3.56 17.69
C ASP A 239 -2.14 -2.69 17.80
N ALA A 240 -2.12 -1.54 17.14
CA ALA A 240 -0.97 -0.64 17.13
C ALA A 240 -0.64 -0.05 18.51
N ALA A 241 -1.65 0.10 19.38
CA ALA A 241 -1.52 0.59 20.76
C ALA A 241 -1.14 -0.52 21.74
N GLY A 242 -1.62 -1.74 21.51
CA GLY A 242 -1.51 -2.84 22.49
C GLY A 242 -0.51 -3.96 22.17
N ARG A 243 -0.02 -4.07 20.91
CA ARG A 243 0.76 -5.22 20.39
C ARG A 243 0.12 -6.61 20.65
N GLN A 244 -1.15 -6.65 21.03
CA GLN A 244 -1.86 -7.89 21.27
C GLN A 244 -2.46 -8.35 19.95
N ARG A 245 -2.17 -9.61 19.59
CA ARG A 245 -2.73 -10.22 18.40
C ARG A 245 -4.21 -10.52 18.65
N ARG A 246 -5.07 -9.89 17.86
CA ARG A 246 -6.52 -10.08 17.89
C ARG A 246 -6.93 -10.91 16.69
N ARG A 247 -8.00 -11.67 16.87
CA ARG A 247 -8.66 -12.40 15.79
C ARG A 247 -10.13 -12.11 15.88
N THR A 248 -10.69 -11.55 14.82
CA THR A 248 -12.12 -11.35 14.67
C THR A 248 -12.64 -12.31 13.61
N SER A 249 -13.75 -12.97 13.89
CA SER A 249 -14.55 -13.60 12.84
C SER A 249 -15.56 -12.57 12.36
N GLY A 250 -15.73 -12.45 11.04
CA GLY A 250 -16.91 -11.76 10.53
C GLY A 250 -18.17 -12.47 11.02
N GLY A 251 -19.07 -11.73 11.63
CA GLY A 251 -20.45 -12.09 11.93
C GLY A 251 -21.26 -10.79 11.93
N ASP A 252 -22.43 -10.68 11.32
CA ASP A 252 -23.42 -11.74 11.08
C ASP A 252 -23.26 -12.54 9.78
N PRO A 253 -23.67 -13.83 9.77
CA PRO A 253 -24.21 -14.41 8.57
C PRO A 253 -25.55 -13.69 8.33
N GLU A 254 -25.53 -12.47 7.81
CA GLU A 254 -26.48 -12.27 6.72
C GLU A 254 -26.00 -13.29 5.72
N ALA A 255 -26.72 -14.41 5.70
CA ALA A 255 -26.41 -15.49 4.84
C ALA A 255 -26.16 -14.81 3.48
N ALA A 256 -25.01 -15.05 2.87
CA ALA A 256 -25.07 -15.39 1.46
C ALA A 256 -25.90 -16.69 1.36
N GLY A 257 -27.16 -16.64 1.79
CA GLY A 257 -28.27 -17.39 1.29
C GLY A 257 -28.46 -16.80 -0.09
N ALA A 258 -27.49 -17.11 -0.94
CA ALA A 258 -27.77 -17.15 -2.34
C ALA A 258 -28.77 -18.28 -2.49
N ASP A 259 -29.94 -17.98 -3.04
CA ASP A 259 -30.72 -19.01 -3.69
C ASP A 259 -29.76 -19.71 -4.65
N ARG A 260 -29.48 -20.98 -4.37
CA ARG A 260 -28.56 -21.75 -5.20
C ARG A 260 -29.15 -21.76 -6.62
N PRO A 261 -28.32 -21.53 -7.66
CA PRO A 261 -28.82 -21.41 -9.02
C PRO A 261 -29.61 -22.68 -9.40
N ALA A 262 -30.86 -22.47 -9.83
CA ALA A 262 -31.75 -23.58 -10.20
C ALA A 262 -31.25 -24.37 -11.42
N ALA A 263 -30.32 -23.80 -12.20
CA ALA A 263 -29.72 -24.40 -13.37
C ALA A 263 -28.19 -24.20 -13.40
N SER A 264 -27.47 -25.20 -13.92
CA SER A 264 -26.05 -25.07 -14.24
C SER A 264 -25.88 -24.10 -15.41
N VAL A 265 -25.30 -22.93 -15.16
CA VAL A 265 -24.83 -22.07 -16.25
C VAL A 265 -23.58 -22.73 -16.82
N HIS A 266 -23.75 -23.55 -17.86
CA HIS A 266 -22.65 -23.91 -18.74
C HIS A 266 -22.28 -22.66 -19.53
N GLY A 267 -21.08 -22.13 -19.28
CA GLY A 267 -20.48 -21.12 -20.13
C GLY A 267 -20.25 -21.70 -21.52
N GLY A 268 -21.20 -21.46 -22.41
CA GLY A 268 -21.10 -21.79 -23.83
C GLY A 268 -21.73 -20.66 -24.64
N GLY A 269 -20.97 -20.16 -25.62
CA GLY A 269 -21.50 -19.32 -26.69
C GLY A 269 -20.86 -17.95 -26.79
N ALA A 270 -19.98 -17.81 -27.77
CA ALA A 270 -19.47 -16.56 -28.29
C ALA A 270 -20.60 -15.56 -28.59
N GLY A 271 -20.43 -14.32 -28.13
CA GLY A 271 -21.33 -13.20 -28.41
C GLY A 271 -20.53 -12.04 -28.98
N VAL A 272 -20.53 -11.94 -30.31
CA VAL A 272 -19.94 -10.89 -31.14
C VAL A 272 -20.38 -9.50 -30.65
N CYS A 273 -19.43 -8.60 -30.39
CA CYS A 273 -19.70 -7.19 -30.18
C CYS A 273 -20.28 -6.55 -31.46
N PRO A 274 -21.43 -5.85 -31.43
CA PRO A 274 -21.80 -4.95 -32.50
C PRO A 274 -21.04 -3.62 -32.37
N PRO A 275 -20.70 -2.95 -33.50
CA PRO A 275 -19.95 -1.69 -33.45
C PRO A 275 -20.81 -0.55 -32.92
N ARG A 276 -20.20 0.31 -32.10
CA ARG A 276 -20.79 1.55 -31.59
C ARG A 276 -21.07 2.50 -32.76
N ARG A 277 -22.30 3.03 -32.82
CA ARG A 277 -22.66 4.18 -33.65
C ARG A 277 -22.15 5.46 -32.97
N ASP A 278 -21.31 6.21 -33.68
CA ASP A 278 -20.98 7.60 -33.36
C ASP A 278 -22.16 8.53 -33.64
N PRO A 279 -22.50 9.49 -32.76
CA PRO A 279 -23.34 10.62 -33.11
C PRO A 279 -22.48 11.71 -33.75
N GLY A 280 -22.66 11.90 -35.05
CA GLY A 280 -21.94 12.86 -35.87
C GLY A 280 -22.10 14.32 -35.43
N HIS A 281 -20.97 15.00 -35.34
CA HIS A 281 -20.81 16.43 -35.32
C HIS A 281 -21.29 17.03 -36.66
N ARG A 282 -22.34 17.86 -36.64
CA ARG A 282 -22.63 18.80 -37.73
C ARG A 282 -21.79 20.06 -37.51
N GLY A 283 -20.95 20.40 -38.48
CA GLY A 283 -20.21 21.65 -38.55
C GLY A 283 -19.79 21.92 -39.99
N ARG A 284 -20.48 22.87 -40.63
CA ARG A 284 -20.34 23.29 -42.02
C ARG A 284 -19.01 24.02 -42.28
N THR A 285 -18.40 23.76 -43.42
CA THR A 285 -17.69 24.78 -44.23
C THR A 285 -17.91 24.46 -45.71
N GLY A 286 -18.67 25.33 -46.39
CA GLY A 286 -18.80 25.34 -47.84
C GLY A 286 -17.68 26.17 -48.47
N CYS A 287 -17.25 25.75 -49.66
CA CYS A 287 -16.54 26.59 -50.62
C CYS A 287 -17.49 26.92 -51.78
N ARG A 288 -17.34 28.16 -52.26
CA ARG A 288 -18.05 28.90 -53.32
C ARG A 288 -19.28 29.66 -52.86
#